data_AF-A0A527IP13-F1
#
_entry.id   AF-A0A527IP13-F1
#
_cell.length_a   1.000
_cell.length_b   1.000
_cell.length_c   1.000
_cell.angle_alpha   90.00
_cell.angle_beta   90.00
_cell.angle_gamma   90.00
#
_symmetry.space_group_name_H-M   'P 1'
#
loop_
_entity.id
_entity.type
_entity.pdbx_description
1 polymer ?
#
loop_
_entity_poly.entity_id
_entity_poly.type
_entity_poly.pdbx_seq_one_letter_code
_entity_poly.pdbx_strand_id
1 'polypeptide(L)'
;RNGLGGSVLINAGRGRLQKDADILRALDDGTLKEASLDVFEVEPLPKTSPLWGHPKVFVTPHAAATSDPVHLAPIMLRQMDAFERGEKLDNLVDRKAGY
;
A
#
# COMPACT_ATOMS: atom_id res chain seq x y z
N ARG A 1 9.82 -16.91 -17.30
CA ARG A 1 10.26 -15.49 -17.40
C ARG A 1 9.00 -14.67 -17.69
N ASN A 2 8.71 -13.61 -16.92
CA ASN A 2 7.59 -12.72 -17.23
C ASN A 2 7.87 -11.96 -18.55
N GLY A 3 6.86 -11.34 -19.16
CA GLY A 3 7.01 -10.59 -20.41
C GLY A 3 8.03 -9.44 -20.33
N LEU A 4 8.44 -9.05 -19.12
CA LEU A 4 9.39 -7.97 -18.82
C LEU A 4 10.84 -8.47 -18.64
N GLY A 5 11.07 -9.78 -18.57
CA GLY A 5 12.41 -10.35 -18.48
C GLY A 5 13.13 -10.13 -17.14
N GLY A 6 12.41 -9.88 -16.03
CA GLY A 6 13.00 -9.74 -14.68
C GLY A 6 11.97 -9.33 -13.61
N SER A 7 12.41 -9.20 -12.36
CA SER A 7 11.52 -8.91 -11.22
C SER A 7 10.93 -7.50 -11.26
N VAL A 8 9.68 -7.34 -10.87
CA VAL A 8 8.99 -6.04 -10.75
C VAL A 8 8.40 -5.93 -9.35
N LEU A 9 8.54 -4.75 -8.74
CA LEU A 9 7.93 -4.45 -7.44
C LEU A 9 6.60 -3.72 -7.66
N ILE A 10 5.55 -4.17 -6.98
CA ILE A 10 4.29 -3.44 -6.87
C ILE A 10 3.97 -3.30 -5.39
N ASN A 11 3.88 -2.07 -4.88
CA ASN A 11 3.54 -1.83 -3.48
C ASN A 11 2.31 -0.93 -3.34
N ALA A 12 1.21 -1.56 -2.90
CA ALA A 12 -0.05 -0.93 -2.49
C ALA A 12 -0.35 -1.17 -0.99
N GLY A 13 0.67 -1.56 -0.21
CA GLY A 13 0.57 -1.86 1.22
C GLY A 13 0.83 -0.62 2.07
N ARG A 14 2.04 -0.52 2.65
CA ARG A 14 2.51 0.64 3.40
C ARG A 14 3.94 0.96 3.02
N GLY A 15 4.29 2.24 2.95
CA GLY A 15 5.62 2.65 2.50
C GLY A 15 6.76 2.27 3.44
N ARG A 16 6.49 2.03 4.73
CA ARG A 16 7.50 1.52 5.68
C ARG A 16 7.81 0.02 5.54
N LEU A 17 7.14 -0.70 4.64
CA LEU A 17 7.48 -2.08 4.30
C LEU A 17 8.72 -2.17 3.38
N GLN A 18 9.17 -1.04 2.85
CA GLN A 18 10.27 -0.95 1.91
C GLN A 18 11.23 0.20 2.29
N LYS A 19 12.34 0.28 1.57
CA LYS A 19 13.30 1.38 1.62
C LYS A 19 13.44 2.02 0.25
N ASP A 20 13.09 3.29 0.13
CA ASP A 20 13.05 3.98 -1.18
C ASP A 20 14.44 3.98 -1.85
N ALA A 21 15.50 4.16 -1.05
CA ALA A 21 16.89 4.11 -1.51
C ALA A 21 17.31 2.73 -2.03
N ASP A 22 16.82 1.65 -1.41
CA ASP A 22 17.16 0.28 -1.84
C ASP A 22 16.42 -0.10 -3.12
N ILE A 23 15.19 0.40 -3.30
CA ILE A 23 14.44 0.23 -4.55
C ILE A 23 15.18 0.90 -5.71
N LEU A 24 15.62 2.15 -5.52
CA LEU A 24 16.39 2.88 -6.54
C LEU A 24 17.67 2.12 -6.91
N ARG A 25 18.46 1.70 -5.91
CA ARG A 25 19.66 0.90 -6.15
C ARG A 25 19.37 -0.38 -6.94
N ALA A 26 18.32 -1.11 -6.56
CA ALA A 26 17.93 -2.35 -7.24
C ALA A 26 17.43 -2.11 -8.68
N LEU A 27 16.85 -0.95 -8.98
CA LEU A 27 16.46 -0.58 -10.34
C LEU A 27 17.68 -0.18 -11.19
N ASP A 28 18.67 0.48 -10.59
CA ASP A 28 19.90 0.91 -11.23
C ASP A 28 20.82 -0.27 -11.55
N ASP A 29 20.99 -1.22 -10.61
CA ASP A 29 21.81 -2.42 -10.81
C ASP A 29 21.12 -3.52 -11.64
N GLY A 30 19.83 -3.35 -11.92
CA GLY A 30 19.04 -4.24 -12.77
C GLY A 30 18.44 -5.45 -12.05
N THR A 31 18.57 -5.54 -10.72
CA THR A 31 17.88 -6.52 -9.87
C THR A 31 16.36 -6.40 -10.01
N LEU A 32 15.84 -5.17 -10.00
CA LEU A 32 14.48 -4.82 -10.35
C LEU A 32 14.44 -4.25 -11.77
N LYS A 33 13.45 -4.68 -12.53
CA LYS A 33 13.15 -4.12 -13.85
C LYS A 33 12.34 -2.84 -13.73
N GLU A 34 11.31 -2.84 -12.91
CA GLU A 34 10.39 -1.72 -12.71
C GLU A 34 9.81 -1.74 -11.29
N ALA A 35 9.28 -0.59 -10.87
CA ALA A 35 8.53 -0.46 -9.63
C ALA A 35 7.26 0.38 -9.82
N SER A 36 6.12 -0.12 -9.35
CA SER A 36 4.88 0.64 -9.21
C SER A 36 4.59 0.85 -7.72
N LEU A 37 4.63 2.10 -7.27
CA LEU A 37 4.58 2.47 -5.86
C LEU A 37 3.40 3.40 -5.61
N ASP A 38 2.47 2.94 -4.76
CA ASP A 38 1.33 3.75 -4.31
C ASP A 38 1.58 4.39 -2.93
N VAL A 39 2.56 3.88 -2.19
CA VAL A 39 2.86 4.24 -0.80
C VAL A 39 4.35 4.46 -0.59
N PHE A 40 4.71 5.36 0.32
CA PHE A 40 6.10 5.85 0.49
C PHE A 40 6.51 5.93 1.96
N GLU A 41 7.82 5.89 2.25
CA GLU A 41 8.30 5.97 3.64
C GLU A 41 7.81 7.26 4.33
N VAL A 42 7.72 8.34 3.56
CA VAL A 42 7.17 9.65 3.95
C VAL A 42 6.09 10.05 2.96
N GLU A 43 4.91 10.37 3.47
CA GLU A 43 3.77 10.82 2.67
C GLU A 43 3.30 12.23 3.12
N PRO A 44 3.02 13.15 2.17
CA PRO A 44 3.18 13.00 0.72
C PRO A 44 4.64 12.80 0.31
N LEU A 45 4.87 12.08 -0.80
CA LEU A 45 6.21 11.86 -1.33
C LEU A 45 6.90 13.22 -1.54
N PRO A 46 8.05 13.50 -0.87
CA PRO A 46 8.72 14.78 -1.02
C PRO A 46 8.98 15.11 -2.48
N LYS A 47 8.78 16.37 -2.88
CA LYS A 47 9.01 16.82 -4.27
C LYS A 47 10.46 16.64 -4.74
N THR A 48 11.39 16.57 -3.79
CA THR A 48 12.82 16.31 -4.02
C THR A 48 13.15 14.82 -4.15
N SER A 49 12.17 13.93 -4.00
CA SER A 49 12.41 12.49 -4.09
C SER A 49 12.81 12.10 -5.51
N PRO A 50 13.91 11.33 -5.69
CA PRO A 50 14.32 10.83 -7.00
C PRO A 50 13.31 9.85 -7.62
N LEU A 51 12.40 9.26 -6.82
CA LEU A 51 11.34 8.37 -7.33
C LEU A 51 10.43 9.07 -8.35
N TRP A 52 10.24 10.39 -8.25
CA TRP A 52 9.45 11.15 -9.24
C TRP A 52 10.05 11.14 -10.64
N GLY A 53 11.38 11.16 -10.74
CA GLY A 53 12.10 11.28 -12.01
C GLY A 53 12.69 9.97 -12.54
N HIS A 54 12.62 8.89 -11.76
CA HIS A 54 13.26 7.64 -12.13
C HIS A 54 12.48 6.95 -13.26
N PRO A 55 13.10 6.63 -14.42
CA PRO A 55 12.38 6.21 -15.63
C PRO A 55 11.69 4.84 -15.52
N LYS A 56 12.04 4.04 -14.51
CA LYS A 56 11.47 2.71 -14.23
C LYS A 56 10.51 2.70 -13.02
N VAL A 57 10.13 3.87 -12.51
CA VAL A 57 9.23 4.02 -11.36
C VAL A 57 7.92 4.64 -11.81
N PHE A 58 6.81 4.05 -11.37
CA PHE A 58 5.46 4.58 -11.53
C PHE A 58 4.92 4.95 -10.15
N VAL A 59 4.50 6.21 -9.99
CA VAL A 59 4.00 6.75 -8.72
C VAL A 59 2.49 6.96 -8.80
N THR A 60 1.76 6.41 -7.83
CA THR A 60 0.36 6.77 -7.54
C THR A 60 0.24 7.33 -6.11
N PRO A 61 -0.67 8.28 -5.84
CA PRO A 61 -0.68 9.03 -4.59
C PRO A 61 -1.57 8.39 -3.52
N HIS A 62 -1.23 7.19 -3.05
CA HIS A 62 -2.02 6.44 -2.05
C HIS A 62 -3.49 6.26 -2.48
N ALA A 63 -3.66 5.77 -3.71
CA ALA A 63 -4.94 5.67 -4.40
C ALA A 63 -5.20 4.27 -4.98
N ALA A 64 -4.42 3.25 -4.62
CA ALA A 64 -4.62 1.88 -5.11
C ALA A 64 -5.97 1.30 -4.68
N ALA A 65 -6.50 1.72 -3.53
CA ALA A 65 -7.83 1.40 -3.08
C ALA A 65 -8.42 2.55 -2.25
N THR A 66 -9.57 3.06 -2.67
CA THR A 66 -10.34 4.05 -1.92
C THR A 66 -11.51 3.36 -1.22
N SER A 67 -11.74 3.76 0.03
CA SER A 67 -12.91 3.33 0.79
C SER A 67 -14.19 3.90 0.17
N ASP A 68 -15.15 3.04 -0.19
CA ASP A 68 -16.46 3.45 -0.69
C ASP A 68 -17.50 3.48 0.44
N PRO A 69 -18.03 4.66 0.82
CA PRO A 69 -19.03 4.78 1.88
C PRO A 69 -20.30 3.95 1.63
N VAL A 70 -20.73 3.77 0.38
CA VAL A 70 -21.94 3.01 0.05
C VAL A 70 -21.80 1.55 0.45
N HIS A 71 -20.60 0.99 0.27
CA HIS A 71 -20.30 -0.40 0.63
C HIS A 71 -19.93 -0.55 2.11
N LEU A 72 -19.27 0.45 2.71
CA LEU A 72 -18.78 0.36 4.10
C LEU A 72 -19.85 0.67 5.16
N ALA A 73 -20.73 1.65 4.93
CA ALA A 73 -21.69 2.08 5.94
C ALA A 73 -22.62 0.93 6.42
N PRO A 74 -23.16 0.05 5.54
CA PRO A 74 -23.98 -1.08 6.01
C PRO A 74 -23.22 -2.07 6.90
N ILE A 75 -21.91 -2.25 6.69
CA ILE A 75 -21.08 -3.12 7.53
C ILE A 75 -20.87 -2.47 8.89
N MET A 76 -20.58 -1.17 8.92
CA MET A 76 -20.41 -0.41 10.16
C MET A 76 -21.68 -0.41 11.01
N LEU A 77 -22.84 -0.14 10.41
CA LEU A 77 -24.13 -0.14 11.11
C LEU A 77 -24.45 -1.50 11.72
N ARG A 78 -24.23 -2.61 10.99
CA ARG A 78 -24.42 -3.95 11.54
C ARG A 78 -23.51 -4.24 12.74
N GLN A 79 -22.26 -3.77 12.71
CA GLN A 79 -21.33 -3.94 13.82
C GLN A 79 -21.74 -3.10 15.04
N MET A 80 -22.26 -1.88 14.83
CA MET A 80 -22.80 -1.03 15.90
C MET A 80 -24.01 -1.69 16.57
N ASP A 81 -24.97 -2.17 15.77
CA ASP A 81 -26.16 -2.87 16.25
C ASP A 81 -25.79 -4.15 17.05
N ALA A 82 -24.82 -4.92 16.57
CA ALA A 82 -24.30 -6.10 17.27
C ALA A 82 -23.65 -5.72 18.62
N PHE A 83 -22.85 -4.65 18.63
CA PHE A 83 -22.21 -4.15 19.84
C PHE A 83 -23.26 -3.75 20.90
N GLU A 84 -24.32 -3.03 20.51
CA GLU A 84 -25.38 -2.58 21.41
C GLU A 84 -26.17 -3.76 22.02
N ARG A 85 -26.29 -4.87 21.29
CA ARG A 85 -26.92 -6.11 21.79
C ARG A 85 -25.97 -7.00 22.59
N GLY A 86 -24.70 -6.63 22.76
CA GLY A 86 -23.69 -7.46 23.42
C GLY A 86 -23.29 -8.69 22.60
N GLU A 87 -23.50 -8.66 21.29
CA GLU A 87 -23.15 -9.74 20.37
C GLU A 87 -21.67 -9.68 19.96
N LYS A 88 -21.19 -10.76 19.34
CA LYS A 88 -19.84 -10.84 18.81
C LYS A 88 -19.68 -9.91 17.60
N LEU A 89 -18.56 -9.20 17.55
CA LEU A 89 -18.15 -8.39 16.40
C LEU A 89 -17.31 -9.21 15.41
N ASP A 90 -17.50 -8.93 14.12
CA ASP A 90 -16.69 -9.50 13.05
C ASP A 90 -15.40 -8.69 12.83
N ASN A 91 -14.38 -9.35 12.27
CA ASN A 91 -13.12 -8.72 11.81
C ASN A 91 -12.41 -7.87 12.88
N LEU A 92 -12.45 -8.30 14.14
CA LEU A 92 -11.73 -7.63 15.22
C LEU A 92 -10.22 -7.71 15.00
N VAL A 93 -9.56 -6.56 15.12
CA VAL A 93 -8.10 -6.44 15.11
C VAL A 93 -7.53 -7.17 16.33
N ASP A 94 -6.58 -8.08 16.10
CA ASP A 94 -5.81 -8.66 17.19
C ASP A 94 -4.71 -7.67 17.58
N ARG A 95 -4.91 -6.98 18.70
CA ARG A 95 -3.96 -5.97 19.21
C ARG A 95 -2.59 -6.54 19.57
N LYS A 96 -2.48 -7.85 19.83
CA LYS A 96 -1.20 -8.52 20.09
C LYS A 96 -0.48 -8.86 18.79
N ALA A 97 -1.22 -9.30 17.77
CA ALA A 97 -0.67 -9.54 16.43
C ALA A 97 -0.31 -8.22 15.71
N GLY A 98 -1.04 -7.14 16.02
CA GLY A 98 -0.84 -5.80 15.47
C GLY A 98 -1.58 -5.51 14.17
N TYR A 99 -2.52 -6.39 13.77
CA TYR A 99 -3.37 -6.26 12.58
C TYR A 99 -4.70 -7.00 12.74
#